data_AF-A0A757FPV5-F1
#
_entry.id   AF-A0A757FPV5-F1
#
_cell.length_a   1.000
_cell.length_b   1.000
_cell.length_c   1.000
_cell.angle_alpha   90.00
_cell.angle_beta   90.00
_cell.angle_gamma   90.00
#
_symmetry.space_group_name_H-M   'P 1'
#
loop_
_entity.id
_entity.type
_entity.pdbx_description
1 polymer ?
#
loop_
_entity_poly.entity_id
_entity_poly.type
_entity_poly.pdbx_seq_one_letter_code
_entity_poly.pdbx_strand_id
1 'polypeptide(L)'
;MHSWKKKLVVSQLALACTLAITSQANATTYDTWTYYDNPTTALDWNNMDAAGTVDGNYVNYSGFVYYNNANGDFDQTFNGDTVNGTISTYYLNHDYNDATSNELNISNSVIHGSITSMLPIGYYDRFDTLDHDGYSEYYRFNNGTDTVDGNWYDGDVFTLNIANSTIDDDYEAFYFTDSYKDGDVTKYTNETFDVSEGVAVNLDVESNINISNNSRVAGIALSQGNTYNNTYTTESHNWDNNINVFDSTVTSGSDYILDSAYTTDTGTFGTGHFGNSDEPSDYTGAGDVALSFTDDNGASDYAMKNNVYFSNSTLMGDVKFTSNWNANFDADGDDTNGDGVPDTNHGWADDGLNVDELNLTLDNGSKWVGQATYT
;
A
#
# COMPACT_ATOMS: atom_id res chain seq x y z
N MET A 1 13.76 63.09 -24.62
CA MET A 1 14.43 62.07 -23.81
C MET A 1 13.38 61.30 -23.04
N HIS A 2 13.10 60.05 -23.44
CA HIS A 2 12.21 59.16 -22.70
C HIS A 2 12.93 58.62 -21.46
N SER A 3 12.31 58.78 -20.29
CA SER A 3 12.72 58.10 -19.06
C SER A 3 11.99 56.77 -18.97
N TRP A 4 12.73 55.66 -19.07
CA TRP A 4 12.19 54.30 -18.95
C TRP A 4 11.72 54.02 -17.51
N LYS A 5 10.46 53.59 -17.38
CA LYS A 5 9.99 52.84 -16.21
C LYS A 5 10.52 51.41 -16.32
N LYS A 6 11.50 51.03 -15.50
CA LYS A 6 11.75 49.64 -15.13
C LYS A 6 11.59 49.54 -13.62
N LYS A 7 10.37 49.19 -13.17
CA LYS A 7 10.10 48.78 -11.79
C LYS A 7 9.61 47.35 -11.82
N LEU A 8 10.23 46.54 -10.97
CA LEU A 8 9.83 45.21 -10.52
C LEU A 8 9.73 44.10 -11.58
N VAL A 9 10.89 43.52 -11.91
CA VAL A 9 11.00 42.06 -12.18
C VAL A 9 12.01 41.44 -11.20
N VAL A 10 12.18 42.08 -10.03
CA VAL A 10 12.94 41.49 -8.94
C VAL A 10 11.93 40.78 -8.04
N SER A 11 12.09 39.46 -7.96
CA SER A 11 11.63 38.57 -6.90
C SER A 11 10.35 37.74 -7.06
N GLN A 12 9.83 37.41 -8.25
CA GLN A 12 9.08 36.14 -8.34
C GLN A 12 10.04 34.95 -8.24
N LEU A 13 11.16 35.02 -8.98
CA LEU A 13 12.21 34.01 -8.93
C LEU A 13 12.92 33.97 -7.57
N ALA A 14 13.25 35.13 -6.99
CA ALA A 14 13.91 35.17 -5.68
C ALA A 14 12.95 34.84 -4.52
N LEU A 15 11.63 35.09 -4.64
CA LEU A 15 10.66 34.64 -3.63
C LEU A 15 10.44 33.13 -3.72
N ALA A 16 10.40 32.55 -4.93
CA ALA A 16 10.38 31.10 -5.14
C ALA A 16 11.65 30.42 -4.60
N CYS A 17 12.83 30.99 -4.87
CA CYS A 17 14.10 30.47 -4.32
C CYS A 17 14.20 30.65 -2.80
N THR A 18 13.61 31.69 -2.21
CA THR A 18 13.65 31.87 -0.74
C THR A 18 12.66 30.93 -0.04
N LEU A 19 11.48 30.67 -0.63
CA LEU A 19 10.53 29.65 -0.15
C LEU A 19 11.13 28.24 -0.20
N ALA A 20 11.83 27.88 -1.30
CA ALA A 20 12.51 26.60 -1.45
C ALA A 20 13.69 26.41 -0.48
N ILE A 21 14.35 27.50 -0.04
CA ILE A 21 15.44 27.44 0.95
C ILE A 21 14.90 27.31 2.37
N THR A 22 13.69 27.82 2.66
CA THR A 22 13.06 27.67 4.00
C THR A 22 12.31 26.34 4.18
N SER A 23 11.91 25.64 3.11
CA SER A 23 11.30 24.30 3.22
C SER A 23 12.33 23.19 3.52
N GLN A 24 13.61 23.40 3.20
CA GLN A 24 14.68 22.45 3.54
C GLN A 24 15.12 22.51 5.01
N ALA A 25 14.53 23.38 5.84
CA ALA A 25 15.03 23.66 7.18
C ALA A 25 14.67 22.62 8.25
N ASN A 26 13.82 21.63 7.97
CA ASN A 26 13.54 20.50 8.86
C ASN A 26 13.23 19.20 8.09
N ALA A 27 13.89 18.96 6.96
CA ALA A 27 13.80 17.67 6.28
C ALA A 27 14.32 16.58 7.23
N THR A 28 13.46 15.67 7.65
CA THR A 28 13.82 14.53 8.50
C THR A 28 13.96 13.29 7.64
N THR A 29 14.97 12.47 7.93
CA THR A 29 15.09 11.13 7.33
C THR A 29 14.62 10.11 8.35
N TYR A 30 13.72 9.23 7.94
CA TYR A 30 13.18 8.15 8.76
C TYR A 30 13.54 6.80 8.14
N ASP A 31 14.13 5.92 8.93
CA ASP A 31 14.30 4.51 8.55
C ASP A 31 13.26 3.70 9.34
N THR A 32 12.37 3.00 8.65
CA THR A 32 11.25 2.31 9.33
C THR A 32 11.66 1.00 9.96
N TRP A 33 12.80 0.45 9.54
CA TRP A 33 13.34 -0.84 9.97
C TRP A 33 14.69 -0.66 10.63
N THR A 34 14.96 -1.42 11.70
CA THR A 34 16.30 -1.50 12.29
C THR A 34 16.59 -2.90 12.77
N TYR A 35 17.71 -3.49 12.32
CA TYR A 35 18.22 -4.75 12.83
C TYR A 35 19.30 -4.53 13.89
N TYR A 36 19.14 -5.21 15.02
CA TYR A 36 20.08 -5.22 16.13
C TYR A 36 20.78 -6.57 16.17
N ASP A 37 22.04 -6.58 15.74
CA ASP A 37 22.90 -7.77 15.67
C ASP A 37 23.71 -7.97 16.97
N ASN A 38 23.69 -9.20 17.44
CA ASN A 38 24.43 -9.82 18.53
C ASN A 38 25.16 -11.05 17.95
N PRO A 39 26.49 -11.01 17.86
CA PRO A 39 27.28 -12.02 17.16
C PRO A 39 27.34 -13.39 17.87
N THR A 40 26.64 -13.56 18.99
CA THR A 40 26.72 -14.76 19.84
C THR A 40 25.40 -15.52 19.99
N THR A 41 24.30 -14.96 19.51
CA THR A 41 22.97 -15.53 19.65
C THR A 41 22.22 -15.42 18.33
N ALA A 42 21.41 -16.42 18.01
CA ALA A 42 20.56 -16.39 16.81
C ALA A 42 19.41 -15.39 16.99
N LEU A 43 18.81 -14.97 15.87
CA LEU A 43 17.51 -14.29 15.84
C LEU A 43 16.45 -15.02 16.67
N ASP A 44 15.83 -14.30 17.60
CA ASP A 44 14.72 -14.80 18.41
C ASP A 44 13.38 -14.30 17.87
N TRP A 45 12.79 -15.09 16.99
CA TRP A 45 11.48 -14.84 16.39
C TRP A 45 10.34 -14.68 17.41
N ASN A 46 10.50 -15.19 18.65
CA ASN A 46 9.47 -15.09 19.68
C ASN A 46 9.48 -13.75 20.44
N ASN A 47 10.58 -13.00 20.39
CA ASN A 47 10.79 -11.77 21.19
C ASN A 47 11.29 -10.61 20.34
N MET A 48 10.82 -10.52 19.09
CA MET A 48 11.03 -9.38 18.21
C MET A 48 10.44 -8.10 18.82
N ASP A 49 11.07 -6.95 18.56
CA ASP A 49 10.68 -5.62 19.06
C ASP A 49 10.71 -5.42 20.61
N ALA A 50 11.38 -6.31 21.36
CA ALA A 50 11.39 -6.24 22.82
C ALA A 50 12.75 -5.72 23.37
N ALA A 51 12.94 -4.41 23.35
CA ALA A 51 14.18 -3.78 23.80
C ALA A 51 14.53 -4.13 25.27
N GLY A 52 15.64 -4.85 25.48
CA GLY A 52 16.21 -5.12 26.80
C GLY A 52 15.60 -6.31 27.56
N THR A 53 14.65 -7.06 26.98
CA THR A 53 14.18 -8.34 27.53
C THR A 53 14.89 -9.56 26.90
N VAL A 54 15.68 -9.34 25.85
CA VAL A 54 16.37 -10.37 25.08
C VAL A 54 17.90 -10.23 25.18
N ASP A 55 18.60 -11.35 25.31
CA ASP A 55 20.06 -11.49 25.21
C ASP A 55 20.48 -11.71 23.72
N GLY A 56 19.68 -11.21 22.76
CA GLY A 56 19.57 -11.74 21.39
C GLY A 56 19.40 -10.72 20.26
N ASN A 57 19.50 -11.23 19.03
CA ASN A 57 19.22 -10.53 17.77
C ASN A 57 17.73 -10.20 17.65
N TYR A 58 17.38 -9.02 17.13
CA TYR A 58 15.99 -8.65 16.85
C TYR A 58 15.87 -7.56 15.78
N VAL A 59 14.71 -7.47 15.15
CA VAL A 59 14.31 -6.35 14.29
C VAL A 59 13.28 -5.48 15.03
N ASN A 60 13.43 -4.17 14.87
CA ASN A 60 12.49 -3.15 15.30
C ASN A 60 11.80 -2.55 14.06
N TYR A 61 10.51 -2.25 14.18
CA TYR A 61 9.74 -1.53 13.18
C TYR A 61 9.10 -0.28 13.80
N SER A 62 9.39 0.89 13.22
CA SER A 62 8.91 2.19 13.70
C SER A 62 8.13 2.97 12.65
N GLY A 63 7.57 2.28 11.65
CA GLY A 63 6.86 2.89 10.51
C GLY A 63 5.36 3.11 10.70
N PHE A 64 4.79 2.85 11.89
CA PHE A 64 3.36 3.03 12.14
C PHE A 64 2.97 4.51 12.21
N VAL A 65 1.82 4.83 11.59
CA VAL A 65 1.15 6.13 11.69
C VAL A 65 -0.02 6.03 12.65
N TYR A 66 -0.18 7.02 13.52
CA TYR A 66 -1.25 7.08 14.52
C TYR A 66 -2.00 8.41 14.49
N TYR A 67 -3.26 8.39 14.95
CA TYR A 67 -4.01 9.60 15.23
C TYR A 67 -3.46 10.34 16.47
N ASN A 68 -2.94 11.57 16.28
CA ASN A 68 -2.48 12.49 17.33
C ASN A 68 -1.46 11.87 18.32
N ASN A 69 -0.23 11.66 17.84
CA ASN A 69 0.77 10.91 18.61
C ASN A 69 1.45 11.70 19.74
N ALA A 70 1.60 11.07 20.90
CA ALA A 70 2.37 11.57 22.05
C ALA A 70 3.71 10.83 22.29
N ASN A 71 3.99 9.71 21.58
CA ASN A 71 5.04 8.74 21.91
C ASN A 71 6.16 8.56 20.88
N GLY A 72 6.20 9.31 19.76
CA GLY A 72 7.37 9.37 18.87
C GLY A 72 7.32 8.50 17.61
N ASP A 73 6.21 7.79 17.35
CA ASP A 73 5.86 7.21 16.04
C ASP A 73 5.47 8.31 15.02
N PHE A 74 5.29 7.91 13.76
CA PHE A 74 5.07 8.86 12.66
C PHE A 74 3.77 9.66 12.80
N ASP A 75 3.86 10.95 12.46
CA ASP A 75 2.71 11.84 12.33
C ASP A 75 1.96 11.54 11.02
N GLN A 76 0.73 12.03 10.89
CA GLN A 76 -0.09 11.98 9.68
C GLN A 76 0.40 12.93 8.58
N THR A 77 1.56 13.58 8.75
CA THR A 77 2.09 14.56 7.81
C THR A 77 3.59 14.42 7.64
N PHE A 78 4.00 14.21 6.38
CA PHE A 78 5.38 14.29 5.93
C PHE A 78 5.52 15.52 5.03
N ASN A 79 6.47 16.41 5.32
CA ASN A 79 6.67 17.62 4.55
C ASN A 79 8.14 18.00 4.38
N GLY A 80 8.69 17.66 3.20
CA GLY A 80 10.12 17.83 2.95
C GLY A 80 10.96 16.67 3.48
N ASP A 81 10.32 15.58 3.87
CA ASP A 81 10.95 14.45 4.55
C ASP A 81 11.42 13.37 3.57
N THR A 82 12.31 12.51 4.06
CA THR A 82 12.70 11.28 3.39
C THR A 82 12.34 10.09 4.28
N VAL A 83 11.70 9.08 3.73
CA VAL A 83 11.44 7.81 4.45
C VAL A 83 12.09 6.69 3.66
N ASN A 84 12.85 5.82 4.33
CA ASN A 84 13.37 4.58 3.77
C ASN A 84 12.68 3.40 4.49
N GLY A 85 11.94 2.62 3.72
CA GLY A 85 11.08 1.55 4.20
C GLY A 85 9.60 1.92 4.20
N THR A 86 8.82 1.19 4.97
CA THR A 86 7.36 1.18 4.85
C THR A 86 6.67 2.00 5.92
N ILE A 87 5.76 2.86 5.48
CA ILE A 87 4.77 3.54 6.32
C ILE A 87 3.51 2.66 6.44
N SER A 88 3.16 2.22 7.64
CA SER A 88 1.93 1.47 7.90
C SER A 88 0.86 2.36 8.52
N THR A 89 -0.28 2.48 7.86
CA THR A 89 -1.48 3.20 8.31
C THR A 89 -2.48 2.28 9.01
N TYR A 90 -2.08 1.04 9.33
CA TYR A 90 -2.94 0.02 9.95
C TYR A 90 -3.74 0.59 11.13
N TYR A 91 -3.08 1.25 12.07
CA TYR A 91 -3.73 1.83 13.26
C TYR A 91 -4.38 3.20 13.04
N LEU A 92 -4.15 3.85 11.90
CA LEU A 92 -4.80 5.11 11.54
C LEU A 92 -6.16 4.87 10.90
N ASN A 93 -6.31 3.79 10.12
CA ASN A 93 -7.55 3.50 9.41
C ASN A 93 -8.37 2.35 10.03
N HIS A 94 -7.81 1.62 11.00
CA HIS A 94 -8.58 0.66 11.82
C HIS A 94 -8.94 1.29 13.18
N ASP A 95 -9.16 2.61 13.21
CA ASP A 95 -9.19 3.41 14.43
C ASP A 95 -10.62 3.67 14.96
N TYR A 96 -10.97 2.92 16.01
CA TYR A 96 -11.63 3.43 17.22
C TYR A 96 -12.72 4.55 17.15
N ASN A 97 -13.70 4.49 16.22
CA ASN A 97 -15.04 5.18 16.20
C ASN A 97 -15.20 6.23 15.06
N ASP A 98 -16.36 6.22 14.38
CA ASP A 98 -16.82 6.95 13.15
C ASP A 98 -16.56 8.48 12.99
N ALA A 99 -15.69 9.09 13.80
CA ALA A 99 -15.43 10.53 13.84
C ALA A 99 -13.92 10.89 13.86
N THR A 100 -13.03 9.91 13.71
CA THR A 100 -11.59 10.11 13.55
C THR A 100 -11.25 10.48 12.10
N SER A 101 -10.11 11.15 11.93
CA SER A 101 -9.65 11.59 10.61
C SER A 101 -8.64 10.57 10.10
N ASN A 102 -9.01 9.75 9.13
CA ASN A 102 -8.15 8.71 8.57
C ASN A 102 -7.34 9.29 7.41
N GLU A 103 -6.48 10.27 7.69
CA GLU A 103 -5.81 11.04 6.64
C GLU A 103 -4.28 11.01 6.76
N LEU A 104 -3.59 10.67 5.67
CA LEU A 104 -2.14 10.77 5.55
C LEU A 104 -1.76 11.79 4.47
N ASN A 105 -0.95 12.78 4.85
CA ASN A 105 -0.49 13.85 3.98
C ASN A 105 1.01 13.75 3.70
N ILE A 106 1.41 13.68 2.43
CA ILE A 106 2.80 13.60 2.00
C ILE A 106 3.06 14.71 0.99
N SER A 107 3.91 15.67 1.35
CA SER A 107 4.18 16.83 0.51
C SER A 107 5.65 17.18 0.41
N ASN A 108 6.15 17.49 -0.79
CA ASN A 108 7.57 17.83 -0.98
C ASN A 108 8.54 16.75 -0.48
N SER A 109 8.10 15.51 -0.33
CA SER A 109 8.83 14.42 0.31
C SER A 109 9.28 13.38 -0.71
N VAL A 110 10.23 12.54 -0.29
CA VAL A 110 10.63 11.34 -1.03
C VAL A 110 10.43 10.14 -0.12
N ILE A 111 9.58 9.21 -0.54
CA ILE A 111 9.39 7.95 0.15
C ILE A 111 10.07 6.90 -0.72
N HIS A 112 11.12 6.30 -0.16
CA HIS A 112 11.73 5.09 -0.65
C HIS A 112 11.08 3.93 0.08
N GLY A 113 10.02 3.37 -0.50
CA GLY A 113 9.38 2.16 -0.01
C GLY A 113 7.88 2.19 -0.28
N SER A 114 7.11 1.71 0.68
CA SER A 114 5.66 1.54 0.51
C SER A 114 4.83 2.24 1.57
N ILE A 115 3.63 2.63 1.19
CA ILE A 115 2.54 3.02 2.09
C ILE A 115 1.54 1.87 2.10
N THR A 116 1.28 1.31 3.28
CA THR A 116 0.39 0.15 3.42
C THR A 116 -0.62 0.35 4.53
N SER A 117 -1.82 -0.21 4.39
CA SER A 117 -2.77 -0.32 5.50
C SER A 117 -2.61 -1.62 6.28
N MET A 118 -1.68 -2.49 5.89
CA MET A 118 -1.48 -3.81 6.50
C MET A 118 -0.47 -3.77 7.66
N LEU A 119 -0.51 -4.80 8.52
CA LEU A 119 0.52 -5.03 9.52
C LEU A 119 1.81 -5.53 8.87
N PRO A 120 2.99 -5.10 9.34
CA PRO A 120 4.23 -5.65 8.87
C PRO A 120 4.46 -7.12 9.28
N ILE A 121 4.93 -7.95 8.35
CA ILE A 121 5.10 -9.39 8.58
C ILE A 121 6.53 -9.84 8.23
N GLY A 122 7.11 -10.65 9.10
CA GLY A 122 8.33 -11.41 8.81
C GLY A 122 8.03 -12.86 8.61
N TYR A 123 8.72 -13.46 7.65
CA TYR A 123 8.60 -14.88 7.38
C TYR A 123 9.90 -15.55 7.78
N TYR A 124 9.81 -16.56 8.64
CA TYR A 124 10.91 -17.48 8.87
C TYR A 124 11.18 -18.22 7.57
N ASP A 125 12.39 -18.10 7.06
CA ASP A 125 12.88 -18.97 6.00
C ASP A 125 11.96 -19.03 4.77
N ARG A 126 11.55 -17.85 4.30
CA ARG A 126 10.69 -17.72 3.11
C ARG A 126 11.31 -18.39 1.86
N PHE A 127 12.64 -18.59 1.86
CA PHE A 127 13.43 -18.93 0.67
C PHE A 127 14.23 -20.24 0.74
N ASP A 128 14.28 -20.97 1.86
CA ASP A 128 14.87 -22.31 1.86
C ASP A 128 13.87 -23.35 1.32
N THR A 129 14.29 -23.99 0.23
CA THR A 129 13.59 -25.06 -0.50
C THR A 129 13.83 -26.44 0.07
N LEU A 130 14.77 -26.57 0.99
CA LEU A 130 15.36 -27.85 1.37
C LEU A 130 14.97 -28.30 2.78
N ASP A 131 14.54 -27.39 3.66
CA ASP A 131 14.17 -27.69 5.06
C ASP A 131 12.73 -27.29 5.41
N HIS A 132 11.85 -27.14 4.40
CA HIS A 132 10.42 -26.85 4.59
C HIS A 132 9.70 -28.01 5.32
N ASP A 133 9.62 -27.92 6.63
CA ASP A 133 8.91 -28.85 7.52
C ASP A 133 7.39 -28.58 7.59
N GLY A 134 6.88 -27.70 6.73
CA GLY A 134 5.46 -27.47 6.50
C GLY A 134 4.82 -26.47 7.47
N TYR A 135 5.62 -25.79 8.29
CA TYR A 135 5.19 -24.73 9.18
C TYR A 135 5.95 -23.44 8.85
N SER A 136 5.35 -22.52 8.12
CA SER A 136 5.87 -21.15 8.04
C SER A 136 5.64 -20.48 9.38
N GLU A 137 6.65 -20.45 10.24
CA GLU A 137 6.66 -19.54 11.39
C GLU A 137 6.76 -18.11 10.84
N TYR A 138 5.89 -17.22 11.30
CA TYR A 138 5.89 -15.81 10.87
C TYR A 138 5.72 -14.92 12.10
N TYR A 139 6.33 -13.74 12.06
CA TYR A 139 6.17 -12.73 13.09
C TYR A 139 5.40 -11.54 12.52
N ARG A 140 4.34 -11.11 13.21
CA ARG A 140 3.59 -9.90 12.87
C ARG A 140 3.97 -8.81 13.85
N PHE A 141 4.53 -7.70 13.36
CA PHE A 141 4.72 -6.51 14.19
C PHE A 141 3.35 -5.97 14.55
N ASN A 142 3.06 -5.99 15.85
CA ASN A 142 1.93 -5.31 16.44
C ASN A 142 2.46 -4.55 17.65
N ASN A 143 1.95 -3.35 17.92
CA ASN A 143 2.40 -2.54 19.05
C ASN A 143 1.73 -3.00 20.38
N GLY A 144 1.35 -4.28 20.47
CA GLY A 144 0.60 -4.82 21.63
C GLY A 144 -0.79 -4.20 21.85
N THR A 145 -1.28 -3.39 20.90
CA THR A 145 -2.62 -2.83 20.91
C THR A 145 -3.53 -3.69 20.06
N ASP A 146 -4.52 -4.32 20.69
CA ASP A 146 -5.59 -5.00 19.96
C ASP A 146 -6.41 -3.96 19.18
N THR A 147 -6.74 -4.27 17.92
CA THR A 147 -7.80 -3.55 17.22
C THR A 147 -9.10 -3.77 18.01
N VAL A 148 -9.74 -2.69 18.45
CA VAL A 148 -10.98 -2.80 19.27
C VAL A 148 -12.17 -3.13 18.38
N ASP A 149 -12.07 -2.82 17.10
CA ASP A 149 -13.02 -3.22 16.08
C ASP A 149 -12.30 -3.62 14.79
N GLY A 150 -12.72 -4.73 14.20
CA GLY A 150 -12.29 -5.19 12.87
C GLY A 150 -13.46 -5.28 11.90
N ASN A 151 -14.62 -4.73 12.28
CA ASN A 151 -15.76 -4.56 11.41
C ASN A 151 -15.45 -3.45 10.41
N TRP A 152 -15.75 -3.70 9.14
CA TRP A 152 -15.77 -2.65 8.14
C TRP A 152 -16.95 -1.71 8.37
N TYR A 153 -16.73 -0.42 8.20
CA TYR A 153 -17.76 0.62 8.25
C TYR A 153 -17.80 1.33 6.88
N ASP A 154 -18.91 1.18 6.16
CA ASP A 154 -19.18 1.87 4.91
C ASP A 154 -19.05 3.39 5.10
N GLY A 155 -18.15 4.00 4.34
CA GLY A 155 -17.84 5.43 4.41
C GLY A 155 -16.74 5.82 5.41
N ASP A 156 -16.15 4.87 6.14
CA ASP A 156 -14.93 5.07 6.93
C ASP A 156 -13.70 5.00 6.02
N VAL A 157 -13.55 6.04 5.19
CA VAL A 157 -12.62 6.06 4.06
C VAL A 157 -11.25 6.62 4.45
N PHE A 158 -10.19 5.84 4.21
CA PHE A 158 -8.82 6.30 4.30
C PHE A 158 -8.53 7.35 3.21
N THR A 159 -7.94 8.48 3.57
CA THR A 159 -7.53 9.51 2.60
C THR A 159 -6.01 9.65 2.55
N LEU A 160 -5.44 9.41 1.37
CA LEU A 160 -4.00 9.58 1.09
C LEU A 160 -3.78 10.76 0.14
N ASN A 161 -3.11 11.80 0.61
CA ASN A 161 -2.79 12.99 -0.18
C ASN A 161 -1.29 13.04 -0.47
N ILE A 162 -0.92 13.03 -1.76
CA ILE A 162 0.46 13.05 -2.24
C ILE A 162 0.66 14.26 -3.15
N ALA A 163 1.50 15.22 -2.74
CA ALA A 163 1.66 16.49 -3.43
C ALA A 163 3.14 16.88 -3.62
N ASN A 164 3.60 17.03 -4.87
CA ASN A 164 4.99 17.35 -5.19
C ASN A 164 5.98 16.39 -4.50
N SER A 165 5.65 15.10 -4.52
CA SER A 165 6.42 14.06 -3.83
C SER A 165 6.74 12.91 -4.78
N THR A 166 7.82 12.19 -4.48
CA THR A 166 8.10 10.90 -5.11
C THR A 166 7.84 9.81 -4.08
N ILE A 167 7.10 8.79 -4.48
CA ILE A 167 7.04 7.52 -3.77
C ILE A 167 7.55 6.50 -4.78
N ASP A 168 8.82 6.16 -4.65
CA ASP A 168 9.38 5.01 -5.33
C ASP A 168 9.23 3.82 -4.38
N ASP A 169 9.05 2.66 -4.96
CA ASP A 169 8.80 1.43 -4.24
C ASP A 169 10.07 0.84 -3.64
N ASP A 170 11.27 1.31 -4.03
CA ASP A 170 12.56 0.95 -3.44
C ASP A 170 12.47 0.82 -1.90
N TYR A 171 12.76 -0.34 -1.31
CA TYR A 171 12.62 -0.63 0.14
C TYR A 171 11.23 -1.12 0.63
N GLU A 172 10.53 -1.93 -0.17
CA GLU A 172 9.29 -2.64 0.24
C GLU A 172 9.53 -3.73 1.29
N ALA A 173 10.79 -4.15 1.44
CA ALA A 173 11.21 -5.20 2.33
C ALA A 173 12.55 -4.89 3.00
N PHE A 174 12.68 -5.39 4.24
CA PHE A 174 13.90 -5.35 5.00
C PHE A 174 14.60 -6.70 4.94
N TYR A 175 15.71 -6.73 4.21
CA TYR A 175 16.58 -7.89 4.03
C TYR A 175 17.80 -7.80 4.94
N PHE A 176 18.13 -8.89 5.62
CA PHE A 176 19.33 -8.95 6.44
C PHE A 176 19.90 -10.36 6.54
N THR A 177 21.22 -10.42 6.76
CA THR A 177 21.93 -11.64 7.11
C THR A 177 22.30 -11.56 8.58
N ASP A 178 21.87 -12.56 9.36
CA ASP A 178 22.32 -12.77 10.72
C ASP A 178 23.57 -13.66 10.69
N SER A 179 24.64 -13.26 11.39
CA SER A 179 25.79 -14.12 11.63
C SER A 179 26.08 -14.26 13.12
N TYR A 180 25.87 -15.47 13.66
CA TYR A 180 26.01 -15.74 15.08
C TYR A 180 26.94 -16.92 15.37
N LYS A 181 27.44 -16.99 16.60
CA LYS A 181 28.26 -18.09 17.10
C LYS A 181 27.42 -19.14 17.82
N ASP A 182 27.43 -20.36 17.30
CA ASP A 182 26.96 -21.56 17.98
C ASP A 182 28.17 -22.39 18.43
N GLY A 183 28.57 -22.21 19.69
CA GLY A 183 29.86 -22.69 20.18
C GLY A 183 31.03 -22.02 19.45
N ASP A 184 31.93 -22.83 18.88
CA ASP A 184 33.08 -22.31 18.12
C ASP A 184 32.76 -22.06 16.62
N VAL A 185 31.58 -22.48 16.15
CA VAL A 185 31.17 -22.43 14.75
C VAL A 185 30.40 -21.14 14.47
N THR A 186 30.71 -20.44 13.37
CA THR A 186 29.85 -19.35 12.87
C THR A 186 28.74 -19.96 12.02
N LYS A 187 27.50 -19.56 12.30
CA LYS A 187 26.32 -19.85 11.49
C LYS A 187 25.84 -18.57 10.83
N TYR A 188 25.05 -18.73 9.78
CA TYR A 188 24.43 -17.65 9.04
C TYR A 188 22.97 -18.00 8.78
N THR A 189 22.07 -17.02 8.90
CA THR A 189 20.71 -17.10 8.35
C THR A 189 20.45 -15.85 7.50
N ASN A 190 19.54 -15.97 6.54
CA ASN A 190 19.09 -14.85 5.72
C ASN A 190 17.59 -14.74 5.90
N GLU A 191 17.11 -13.56 6.26
CA GLU A 191 15.72 -13.37 6.64
C GLU A 191 15.15 -12.14 5.94
N THR A 192 13.82 -12.05 5.88
CA THR A 192 13.11 -10.96 5.21
C THR A 192 11.85 -10.57 5.97
N PHE A 193 11.65 -9.26 6.09
CA PHE A 193 10.40 -8.65 6.53
C PHE A 193 9.81 -7.82 5.41
N ASP A 194 8.52 -7.97 5.14
CA ASP A 194 7.80 -7.14 4.17
C ASP A 194 6.31 -7.02 4.50
N VAL A 195 5.67 -6.16 3.73
CA VAL A 195 4.36 -5.57 4.05
C VAL A 195 3.54 -5.16 2.82
N SER A 196 4.14 -5.26 1.62
CA SER A 196 3.60 -4.73 0.39
C SER A 196 4.03 -5.58 -0.80
N GLU A 197 3.20 -5.63 -1.83
CA GLU A 197 3.38 -6.48 -3.01
C GLU A 197 4.39 -5.93 -4.04
N GLY A 198 5.43 -5.21 -3.60
CA GLY A 198 6.39 -4.58 -4.53
C GLY A 198 5.85 -3.28 -5.17
N VAL A 199 5.02 -2.52 -4.44
CA VAL A 199 4.39 -1.29 -4.94
C VAL A 199 4.44 -0.17 -3.91
N ALA A 200 4.46 1.07 -4.40
CA ALA A 200 4.50 2.30 -3.62
C ALA A 200 3.28 2.48 -2.69
N VAL A 201 2.10 2.00 -3.10
CA VAL A 201 0.87 2.08 -2.31
C VAL A 201 0.15 0.72 -2.36
N ASN A 202 -0.07 0.10 -1.21
CA ASN A 202 -0.77 -1.18 -1.05
C ASN A 202 -1.84 -1.11 0.05
N LEU A 203 -3.11 -1.00 -0.29
CA LEU A 203 -4.18 -0.76 0.69
C LEU A 203 -5.28 -1.80 0.60
N ASP A 204 -5.66 -2.36 1.75
CA ASP A 204 -6.77 -3.29 1.98
C ASP A 204 -7.95 -2.60 2.70
N VAL A 205 -8.10 -1.29 2.50
CA VAL A 205 -9.14 -0.45 3.08
C VAL A 205 -9.76 0.47 2.03
N GLU A 206 -11.01 0.91 2.23
CA GLU A 206 -11.64 1.92 1.37
C GLU A 206 -10.79 3.18 1.33
N SER A 207 -10.49 3.65 0.13
CA SER A 207 -9.44 4.64 -0.06
C SER A 207 -9.78 5.76 -1.04
N ASN A 208 -9.53 6.99 -0.61
CA ASN A 208 -9.47 8.21 -1.41
C ASN A 208 -8.01 8.63 -1.59
N ILE A 209 -7.43 8.36 -2.76
CA ILE A 209 -6.04 8.68 -3.09
C ILE A 209 -6.00 9.91 -4.00
N ASN A 210 -5.29 10.95 -3.58
CA ASN A 210 -5.12 12.19 -4.33
C ASN A 210 -3.64 12.43 -4.63
N ILE A 211 -3.25 12.38 -5.90
CA ILE A 211 -1.88 12.58 -6.37
C ILE A 211 -1.83 13.87 -7.19
N SER A 212 -1.00 14.83 -6.79
CA SER A 212 -1.01 16.17 -7.37
C SER A 212 0.37 16.82 -7.45
N ASN A 213 0.45 17.94 -8.19
CA ASN A 213 1.61 18.84 -8.19
C ASN A 213 2.93 18.19 -8.62
N ASN A 214 2.95 17.49 -9.76
CA ASN A 214 4.15 16.85 -10.30
C ASN A 214 4.71 15.73 -9.40
N SER A 215 3.80 15.01 -8.73
CA SER A 215 4.17 13.81 -7.98
C SER A 215 4.45 12.62 -8.90
N ARG A 216 5.19 11.64 -8.38
CA ARG A 216 5.52 10.36 -9.02
C ARG A 216 5.24 9.22 -8.06
N VAL A 217 4.49 8.21 -8.49
CA VAL A 217 4.12 7.05 -7.66
C VAL A 217 4.32 5.77 -8.46
N ALA A 218 5.10 4.82 -7.92
CA ALA A 218 5.46 3.54 -8.54
C ALA A 218 4.52 2.41 -8.09
N GLY A 219 3.40 2.23 -8.78
CA GLY A 219 2.42 1.19 -8.48
C GLY A 219 1.43 1.57 -7.39
N ILE A 220 0.16 1.19 -7.60
CA ILE A 220 -0.91 1.27 -6.61
C ILE A 220 -1.69 -0.04 -6.67
N ALA A 221 -1.77 -0.74 -5.55
CA ALA A 221 -2.57 -1.94 -5.36
C ALA A 221 -3.65 -1.65 -4.32
N LEU A 222 -4.91 -1.83 -4.69
CA LEU A 222 -6.04 -1.79 -3.78
C LEU A 222 -6.71 -3.15 -3.75
N SER A 223 -6.91 -3.70 -2.56
CA SER A 223 -7.68 -4.92 -2.36
C SER A 223 -8.90 -4.65 -1.50
N GLN A 224 -9.97 -5.39 -1.74
CA GLN A 224 -11.08 -5.42 -0.81
C GLN A 224 -10.63 -6.19 0.45
N GLY A 225 -10.64 -5.51 1.59
CA GLY A 225 -10.22 -6.06 2.88
C GLY A 225 -11.32 -6.87 3.56
N ASN A 226 -11.27 -6.94 4.89
CA ASN A 226 -12.31 -7.62 5.66
C ASN A 226 -13.61 -6.81 5.68
N THR A 227 -14.62 -7.26 4.93
CA THR A 227 -15.95 -6.61 4.85
C THR A 227 -16.96 -7.13 5.88
N TYR A 228 -16.55 -8.03 6.77
CA TYR A 228 -17.46 -8.60 7.76
C TYR A 228 -17.99 -7.53 8.72
N ASN A 229 -19.31 -7.28 8.68
CA ASN A 229 -20.00 -6.46 9.66
C ASN A 229 -21.43 -7.00 9.89
N ASN A 230 -21.71 -7.44 11.12
CA ASN A 230 -23.03 -7.98 11.49
C ASN A 230 -24.18 -6.95 11.43
N THR A 231 -23.88 -5.67 11.26
CA THR A 231 -24.86 -4.59 11.12
C THR A 231 -25.38 -4.48 9.69
N TYR A 232 -24.55 -4.77 8.69
CA TYR A 232 -24.85 -4.60 7.26
C TYR A 232 -25.55 -5.83 6.67
N THR A 233 -26.75 -6.13 7.17
CA THR A 233 -27.49 -7.35 6.77
C THR A 233 -28.64 -7.09 5.79
N THR A 234 -28.96 -5.82 5.49
CA THR A 234 -30.16 -5.46 4.69
C THR A 234 -30.05 -4.17 3.87
N GLU A 235 -28.95 -3.43 3.92
CA GLU A 235 -28.76 -2.15 3.19
C GLU A 235 -27.70 -2.32 2.10
N SER A 236 -27.80 -1.52 1.05
CA SER A 236 -26.85 -1.54 -0.06
C SER A 236 -25.59 -0.78 0.33
N HIS A 237 -24.46 -1.46 0.36
CA HIS A 237 -23.16 -0.84 0.61
C HIS A 237 -22.20 -1.22 -0.53
N ASN A 238 -21.25 -0.34 -0.83
CA ASN A 238 -20.21 -0.58 -1.83
C ASN A 238 -18.85 -0.31 -1.20
N TRP A 239 -17.85 -1.06 -1.61
CA TRP A 239 -16.46 -0.73 -1.31
C TRP A 239 -15.96 0.28 -2.32
N ASP A 240 -15.98 1.56 -1.95
CA ASP A 240 -15.68 2.67 -2.85
C ASP A 240 -14.21 3.11 -2.77
N ASN A 241 -13.45 2.90 -3.86
CA ASN A 241 -12.11 3.43 -4.03
C ASN A 241 -12.09 4.56 -5.05
N ASN A 242 -11.43 5.66 -4.72
CA ASN A 242 -11.25 6.80 -5.62
C ASN A 242 -9.77 7.16 -5.74
N ILE A 243 -9.27 7.23 -6.98
CA ILE A 243 -7.90 7.70 -7.29
C ILE A 243 -7.98 8.91 -8.21
N ASN A 244 -7.51 10.05 -7.74
CA ASN A 244 -7.46 11.30 -8.51
C ASN A 244 -6.01 11.74 -8.75
N VAL A 245 -5.60 11.86 -10.01
CA VAL A 245 -4.22 12.17 -10.41
C VAL A 245 -4.17 13.43 -11.27
N PHE A 246 -3.60 14.50 -10.73
CA PHE A 246 -3.49 15.81 -11.37
C PHE A 246 -2.04 16.22 -11.60
N ASP A 247 -1.70 16.61 -12.82
CA ASP A 247 -0.37 17.11 -13.17
C ASP A 247 0.76 16.18 -12.72
N SER A 248 0.54 14.86 -12.70
CA SER A 248 1.41 13.89 -12.03
C SER A 248 1.59 12.61 -12.85
N THR A 249 2.43 11.69 -12.37
CA THR A 249 2.69 10.41 -13.04
C THR A 249 2.48 9.25 -12.08
N VAL A 250 1.70 8.26 -12.50
CA VAL A 250 1.65 6.93 -11.89
C VAL A 250 2.29 5.97 -12.87
N THR A 251 3.21 5.15 -12.38
CA THR A 251 3.99 4.22 -13.18
C THR A 251 3.91 2.81 -12.61
N SER A 252 4.39 1.80 -13.33
CA SER A 252 4.52 0.43 -12.83
C SER A 252 5.37 0.41 -11.56
N GLY A 253 4.98 -0.47 -10.62
CA GLY A 253 5.85 -0.86 -9.52
C GLY A 253 6.91 -1.89 -9.98
N SER A 254 7.57 -2.53 -9.02
CA SER A 254 8.62 -3.53 -9.15
C SER A 254 8.07 -4.95 -9.39
N ASP A 255 8.87 -5.81 -10.01
CA ASP A 255 8.59 -7.22 -10.43
C ASP A 255 8.14 -8.10 -9.25
N TYR A 256 8.79 -7.89 -8.10
CA TYR A 256 8.57 -8.59 -6.85
C TYR A 256 9.02 -7.64 -5.73
N ILE A 257 8.63 -7.92 -4.47
CA ILE A 257 9.54 -7.66 -3.35
C ILE A 257 10.86 -8.30 -3.80
N LEU A 258 11.91 -7.52 -4.12
CA LEU A 258 13.10 -7.80 -4.97
C LEU A 258 13.79 -9.20 -4.89
N ASP A 259 13.30 -10.14 -4.09
CA ASP A 259 13.75 -11.53 -3.94
C ASP A 259 12.61 -12.55 -3.64
N SER A 260 11.32 -12.30 -3.97
CA SER A 260 10.21 -13.21 -3.55
C SER A 260 9.96 -14.43 -4.45
N ALA A 261 10.67 -14.57 -5.57
CA ALA A 261 10.49 -15.70 -6.47
C ALA A 261 11.05 -17.00 -5.86
N TYR A 262 10.16 -17.91 -5.47
CA TYR A 262 10.57 -19.22 -4.98
C TYR A 262 10.34 -20.32 -6.02
N THR A 263 11.37 -21.12 -6.24
CA THR A 263 11.35 -22.30 -7.09
C THR A 263 11.17 -23.57 -6.27
N THR A 264 10.08 -24.29 -6.46
CA THR A 264 9.97 -25.69 -6.03
C THR A 264 10.36 -26.64 -7.17
N ASP A 265 10.52 -27.92 -6.86
CA ASP A 265 10.64 -29.02 -7.85
C ASP A 265 9.42 -29.11 -8.81
N THR A 266 8.32 -28.41 -8.52
CA THR A 266 7.08 -28.41 -9.30
C THR A 266 6.83 -27.11 -10.06
N GLY A 267 7.66 -26.08 -9.90
CA GLY A 267 7.59 -24.83 -10.66
C GLY A 267 8.17 -23.62 -9.92
N THR A 268 8.39 -22.55 -10.68
CA THR A 268 8.64 -21.22 -10.11
C THR A 268 7.28 -20.59 -9.79
N PHE A 269 7.06 -20.23 -8.53
CA PHE A 269 5.88 -19.48 -8.10
C PHE A 269 6.32 -18.04 -7.86
N GLY A 270 6.12 -17.19 -8.87
CA GLY A 270 6.20 -15.73 -8.69
C GLY A 270 4.82 -15.24 -8.24
N THR A 271 4.74 -14.56 -7.10
CA THR A 271 3.47 -14.01 -6.58
C THR A 271 3.50 -12.48 -6.62
N GLY A 272 3.85 -11.91 -7.77
CA GLY A 272 3.72 -10.50 -8.08
C GLY A 272 3.10 -10.35 -9.47
N HIS A 273 2.10 -9.48 -9.59
CA HIS A 273 1.51 -9.09 -10.88
C HIS A 273 1.98 -7.69 -11.32
N PHE A 274 2.93 -7.09 -10.62
CA PHE A 274 3.40 -5.72 -10.79
C PHE A 274 4.81 -5.72 -11.38
N GLY A 275 5.13 -4.74 -12.22
CA GLY A 275 6.49 -4.50 -12.75
C GLY A 275 7.18 -5.60 -13.57
N ASN A 276 8.21 -5.24 -14.34
CA ASN A 276 9.20 -6.15 -14.96
C ASN A 276 10.56 -5.43 -15.00
N SER A 277 10.86 -4.65 -13.97
CA SER A 277 12.06 -3.84 -13.92
C SER A 277 12.81 -4.07 -12.62
N ASP A 278 14.15 -4.07 -12.72
CA ASP A 278 15.09 -4.08 -11.59
C ASP A 278 14.99 -2.78 -10.75
N GLU A 279 14.27 -1.76 -11.25
CA GLU A 279 14.13 -0.41 -10.69
C GLU A 279 12.71 0.13 -10.93
N PRO A 280 12.18 1.02 -10.07
CA PRO A 280 10.88 1.67 -10.24
C PRO A 280 10.73 2.35 -11.61
N SER A 281 9.50 2.40 -12.15
CA SER A 281 9.12 3.27 -13.29
C SER A 281 9.55 2.89 -14.71
N ASP A 282 10.18 1.73 -14.90
CA ASP A 282 10.55 1.23 -16.22
C ASP A 282 9.45 0.32 -16.78
N TYR A 283 8.41 0.92 -17.37
CA TYR A 283 7.45 0.14 -18.17
C TYR A 283 8.15 -0.46 -19.40
N THR A 284 8.44 -1.75 -19.33
CA THR A 284 9.13 -2.52 -20.36
C THR A 284 8.17 -3.30 -21.26
N GLY A 285 6.91 -3.47 -20.84
CA GLY A 285 5.86 -4.04 -21.67
C GLY A 285 4.74 -4.73 -20.90
N ALA A 286 4.10 -5.70 -21.55
CA ALA A 286 3.00 -6.47 -20.99
C ALA A 286 3.45 -7.25 -19.74
N GLY A 287 2.74 -7.07 -18.62
CA GLY A 287 3.06 -7.65 -17.31
C GLY A 287 3.30 -6.58 -16.23
N ASP A 288 3.61 -5.36 -16.63
CA ASP A 288 4.11 -4.33 -15.72
C ASP A 288 2.96 -3.49 -15.18
N VAL A 289 2.28 -3.98 -14.15
CA VAL A 289 1.08 -3.33 -13.61
C VAL A 289 1.42 -2.06 -12.82
N ALA A 290 0.74 -0.96 -13.16
CA ALA A 290 0.76 0.31 -12.44
C ALA A 290 -0.44 0.46 -11.49
N LEU A 291 -1.58 -0.12 -11.84
CA LEU A 291 -2.79 -0.09 -11.02
C LEU A 291 -3.36 -1.49 -10.94
N SER A 292 -3.53 -2.03 -9.73
CA SER A 292 -4.27 -3.27 -9.50
C SER A 292 -5.42 -3.04 -8.54
N PHE A 293 -6.54 -3.66 -8.86
CA PHE A 293 -7.72 -3.72 -8.02
C PHE A 293 -8.10 -5.18 -7.88
N THR A 294 -8.14 -5.67 -6.65
CA THR A 294 -8.40 -7.07 -6.34
C THR A 294 -9.58 -7.17 -5.40
N ASP A 295 -10.67 -7.72 -5.90
CA ASP A 295 -11.81 -8.09 -5.07
C ASP A 295 -11.43 -9.19 -4.07
N ASP A 296 -12.23 -9.32 -3.02
CA ASP A 296 -12.08 -10.39 -2.05
C ASP A 296 -12.35 -11.75 -2.72
N ASN A 297 -11.99 -12.86 -2.07
CA ASN A 297 -12.14 -14.20 -2.67
C ASN A 297 -13.60 -14.71 -2.59
N GLY A 298 -14.56 -13.85 -2.96
CA GLY A 298 -16.00 -14.12 -2.98
C GLY A 298 -16.63 -14.30 -1.61
N ALA A 299 -16.01 -13.77 -0.54
CA ALA A 299 -16.57 -13.80 0.81
C ALA A 299 -17.32 -12.52 1.16
N SER A 300 -17.14 -11.45 0.38
CA SER A 300 -17.80 -10.16 0.56
C SER A 300 -19.17 -10.17 -0.09
N ASP A 301 -20.10 -9.50 0.58
CA ASP A 301 -21.45 -9.27 0.07
C ASP A 301 -21.54 -8.00 -0.80
N TYR A 302 -20.48 -7.19 -0.87
CA TYR A 302 -20.52 -5.81 -1.37
C TYR A 302 -19.68 -5.63 -2.62
N ALA A 303 -20.25 -4.97 -3.63
CA ALA A 303 -19.54 -4.62 -4.84
C ALA A 303 -18.34 -3.69 -4.57
N MET A 304 -17.20 -4.01 -5.17
CA MET A 304 -16.02 -3.15 -5.23
C MET A 304 -16.13 -2.16 -6.38
N LYS A 305 -16.18 -0.85 -6.07
CA LYS A 305 -16.29 0.22 -7.07
C LYS A 305 -15.00 1.03 -7.09
N ASN A 306 -14.28 0.97 -8.21
CA ASN A 306 -13.00 1.64 -8.39
C ASN A 306 -13.13 2.78 -9.39
N ASN A 307 -12.94 4.02 -8.95
CA ASN A 307 -13.05 5.22 -9.76
C ASN A 307 -11.70 5.92 -9.89
N VAL A 308 -11.14 5.93 -11.10
CA VAL A 308 -9.80 6.44 -11.37
C VAL A 308 -9.88 7.58 -12.37
N TYR A 309 -9.35 8.75 -12.01
CA TYR A 309 -9.37 9.95 -12.82
C TYR A 309 -7.98 10.56 -12.97
N PHE A 310 -7.51 10.71 -14.21
CA PHE A 310 -6.25 11.38 -14.56
C PHE A 310 -6.52 12.66 -15.35
N SER A 311 -5.99 13.80 -14.90
CA SER A 311 -6.05 15.08 -15.63
C SER A 311 -4.67 15.72 -15.78
N ASN A 312 -4.27 16.01 -17.02
CA ASN A 312 -2.92 16.47 -17.38
C ASN A 312 -1.81 15.57 -16.79
N SER A 313 -2.06 14.27 -16.74
CA SER A 313 -1.24 13.28 -16.04
C SER A 313 -0.83 12.12 -16.95
N THR A 314 0.10 11.29 -16.51
CA THR A 314 0.53 10.10 -17.24
C THR A 314 0.34 8.85 -16.39
N LEU A 315 -0.29 7.84 -16.97
CA LEU A 315 -0.33 6.47 -16.47
C LEU A 315 0.61 5.63 -17.35
N MET A 316 1.64 5.04 -16.74
CA MET A 316 2.66 4.24 -17.44
C MET A 316 2.71 2.84 -16.84
N GLY A 317 2.00 1.89 -17.42
CA GLY A 317 1.84 0.56 -16.86
C GLY A 317 0.49 -0.04 -17.17
N ASP A 318 0.41 -1.35 -17.00
CA ASP A 318 -0.80 -2.12 -17.15
C ASP A 318 -1.79 -1.80 -16.02
N VAL A 319 -3.07 -2.00 -16.31
CA VAL A 319 -4.15 -1.87 -15.33
C VAL A 319 -4.78 -3.24 -15.17
N LYS A 320 -4.73 -3.78 -13.95
CA LYS A 320 -5.28 -5.09 -13.63
C LYS A 320 -6.53 -4.94 -12.76
N PHE A 321 -7.58 -5.65 -13.13
CA PHE A 321 -8.80 -5.76 -12.35
C PHE A 321 -9.13 -7.24 -12.13
N THR A 322 -9.14 -7.68 -10.88
CA THR A 322 -9.51 -9.03 -10.48
C THR A 322 -10.82 -8.94 -9.70
N SER A 323 -11.85 -9.63 -10.15
CA SER A 323 -13.18 -9.59 -9.53
C SER A 323 -13.70 -11.00 -9.34
N ASN A 324 -14.36 -11.25 -8.21
CA ASN A 324 -15.06 -12.50 -7.96
C ASN A 324 -16.56 -12.23 -7.90
N TRP A 325 -17.35 -13.30 -7.99
CA TRP A 325 -18.77 -13.18 -7.65
C TRP A 325 -18.89 -13.00 -6.14
N ASN A 326 -19.52 -11.91 -5.71
CA ASN A 326 -19.82 -11.63 -4.31
C ASN A 326 -20.64 -12.78 -3.70
N ALA A 327 -20.54 -12.99 -2.38
CA ALA A 327 -21.12 -14.15 -1.70
C ALA A 327 -22.65 -14.26 -1.84
N ASN A 328 -23.34 -13.14 -2.06
CA ASN A 328 -24.78 -13.07 -2.31
C ASN A 328 -25.14 -13.02 -3.81
N PHE A 329 -24.25 -13.39 -4.71
CA PHE A 329 -24.59 -13.55 -6.12
C PHE A 329 -24.99 -15.00 -6.41
N ASP A 330 -26.21 -15.21 -6.94
CA ASP A 330 -26.65 -16.50 -7.46
C ASP A 330 -26.76 -16.46 -8.98
N ALA A 331 -25.85 -17.15 -9.67
CA ALA A 331 -25.83 -17.20 -11.14
C ALA A 331 -27.05 -17.91 -11.75
N ASP A 332 -27.67 -18.84 -11.03
CA ASP A 332 -28.87 -19.57 -11.47
C ASP A 332 -30.17 -18.83 -11.06
N GLY A 333 -30.06 -17.93 -10.10
CA GLY A 333 -31.09 -17.03 -9.60
C GLY A 333 -32.10 -17.68 -8.66
N ASP A 334 -32.61 -16.89 -7.71
CA ASP A 334 -33.60 -17.30 -6.72
C ASP A 334 -34.82 -16.36 -6.76
N ASP A 335 -36.02 -16.94 -6.79
CA ASP A 335 -37.29 -16.18 -6.68
C ASP A 335 -37.57 -15.83 -5.21
N THR A 336 -36.71 -14.99 -4.64
CA THR A 336 -36.80 -14.57 -3.23
C THR A 336 -38.01 -13.68 -2.96
N ASN A 337 -38.53 -13.01 -3.98
CA ASN A 337 -39.66 -12.07 -3.90
C ASN A 337 -41.03 -12.74 -4.18
N GLY A 338 -41.05 -13.94 -4.76
CA GLY A 338 -42.23 -14.76 -5.02
C GLY A 338 -43.07 -14.34 -6.22
N ASP A 339 -42.53 -13.58 -7.16
CA ASP A 339 -43.22 -13.13 -8.38
C ASP A 339 -43.12 -14.15 -9.54
N GLY A 340 -42.36 -15.23 -9.36
CA GLY A 340 -42.16 -16.30 -10.34
C GLY A 340 -41.03 -16.04 -11.34
N VAL A 341 -40.23 -14.99 -11.15
CA VAL A 341 -39.02 -14.68 -11.90
C VAL A 341 -37.81 -14.88 -10.98
N PRO A 342 -36.89 -15.80 -11.30
CA PRO A 342 -35.64 -15.91 -10.56
C PRO A 342 -34.79 -14.64 -10.70
N ASP A 343 -34.32 -14.10 -9.58
CA ASP A 343 -33.44 -12.92 -9.52
C ASP A 343 -32.01 -13.38 -9.15
N THR A 344 -31.00 -12.87 -9.85
CA THR A 344 -29.58 -13.18 -9.58
C THR A 344 -28.99 -12.40 -8.41
N ASN A 345 -29.72 -11.36 -7.97
CA ASN A 345 -29.34 -10.45 -6.90
C ASN A 345 -29.58 -11.00 -5.48
N HIS A 346 -30.08 -12.24 -5.35
CA HIS A 346 -30.33 -12.94 -4.06
C HIS A 346 -31.05 -12.06 -3.01
N GLY A 347 -31.99 -11.21 -3.45
CA GLY A 347 -32.78 -10.33 -2.58
C GLY A 347 -32.30 -8.88 -2.46
N TRP A 348 -31.23 -8.48 -3.17
CA TRP A 348 -30.84 -7.08 -3.31
C TRP A 348 -31.80 -6.32 -4.24
N ALA A 349 -31.78 -4.98 -4.17
CA ALA A 349 -32.73 -4.16 -4.91
C ALA A 349 -32.49 -4.17 -6.45
N ASP A 350 -31.27 -4.42 -6.89
CA ASP A 350 -30.84 -4.53 -8.29
C ASP A 350 -29.51 -5.28 -8.39
N ASP A 351 -29.24 -5.92 -9.54
CA ASP A 351 -28.01 -6.67 -9.81
C ASP A 351 -26.75 -5.78 -9.76
N GLY A 352 -26.87 -4.48 -10.12
CA GLY A 352 -25.73 -3.55 -10.15
C GLY A 352 -25.07 -3.27 -8.79
N LEU A 353 -25.71 -3.70 -7.70
CA LEU A 353 -25.20 -3.59 -6.34
C LEU A 353 -24.26 -4.74 -5.94
N ASN A 354 -24.22 -5.80 -6.75
CA ASN A 354 -23.37 -6.99 -6.56
C ASN A 354 -22.38 -7.17 -7.73
N VAL A 355 -22.04 -6.07 -8.41
CA VAL A 355 -21.13 -6.10 -9.56
C VAL A 355 -19.96 -5.19 -9.29
N ASP A 356 -18.76 -5.75 -9.27
CA ASP A 356 -17.56 -4.95 -9.15
C ASP A 356 -17.32 -4.13 -10.43
N GLU A 357 -16.77 -2.93 -10.27
CA GLU A 357 -16.54 -2.00 -11.36
C GLU A 357 -15.16 -1.35 -11.28
N LEU A 358 -14.58 -1.11 -12.46
CA LEU A 358 -13.43 -0.23 -12.64
C LEU A 358 -13.72 0.82 -13.72
N ASN A 359 -13.77 2.08 -13.31
CA ASN A 359 -13.95 3.24 -14.16
C ASN A 359 -12.63 4.01 -14.27
N LEU A 360 -11.94 3.93 -15.43
CA LEU A 360 -10.72 4.69 -15.70
C LEU A 360 -10.97 5.83 -16.69
N THR A 361 -10.79 7.07 -16.24
CA THR A 361 -10.98 8.28 -17.05
C THR A 361 -9.66 9.03 -17.25
N LEU A 362 -9.33 9.32 -18.51
CA LEU A 362 -8.17 10.15 -18.90
C LEU A 362 -8.67 11.44 -19.56
N ASP A 363 -8.38 12.59 -18.96
CA ASP A 363 -8.86 13.90 -19.42
C ASP A 363 -7.73 14.94 -19.52
N ASN A 364 -8.00 16.09 -20.14
CA ASN A 364 -7.09 17.24 -20.22
C ASN A 364 -5.71 16.92 -20.79
N GLY A 365 -5.66 16.00 -21.76
CA GLY A 365 -4.42 15.58 -22.42
C GLY A 365 -3.62 14.52 -21.66
N SER A 366 -4.22 13.90 -20.64
CA SER A 366 -3.65 12.73 -19.98
C SER A 366 -3.39 11.58 -20.96
N LYS A 367 -2.39 10.75 -20.63
CA LYS A 367 -1.97 9.63 -21.48
C LYS A 367 -1.88 8.35 -20.66
N TRP A 368 -2.19 7.26 -21.32
CA TRP A 368 -1.93 5.92 -20.81
C TRP A 368 -1.10 5.14 -21.82
N VAL A 369 -0.06 4.49 -21.33
CA VAL A 369 0.75 3.51 -22.04
C VAL A 369 0.73 2.23 -21.21
N GLY A 370 0.05 1.20 -21.71
CA GLY A 370 -0.19 -0.05 -20.99
C GLY A 370 -1.29 -0.86 -21.65
N GLN A 371 -1.63 -2.00 -21.04
CA GLN A 371 -2.82 -2.79 -21.39
C GLN A 371 -3.76 -2.96 -20.18
N ALA A 372 -5.04 -3.16 -20.43
CA ALA A 372 -5.97 -3.60 -19.40
C ALA A 372 -6.02 -5.13 -19.37
N THR A 373 -5.92 -5.69 -18.17
CA THR A 373 -6.16 -7.11 -17.91
C THR A 373 -7.30 -7.25 -16.91
N TYR A 374 -8.25 -8.12 -17.23
CA TYR A 374 -9.35 -8.47 -16.34
C TYR A 374 -9.33 -9.98 -16.13
N THR A 375 -9.51 -10.41 -14.88
CA THR A 375 -9.54 -11.82 -14.49
C THR A 375 -10.69 -12.10 -13.56
#